data_AF-A0AAV3ICW7-F1
#
_entry.id   AF-A0AAV3ICW7-F1
#
_cell.length_a   1.000
_cell.length_b   1.000
_cell.length_c   1.000
_cell.angle_alpha   90.00
_cell.angle_beta   90.00
_cell.angle_gamma   90.00
#
_symmetry.space_group_name_H-M   'P 1'
#
loop_
_entity.id
_entity.type
_entity.pdbx_description
1 polymer ?
#
loop_
_entity_poly.entity_id
_entity_poly.type
_entity_poly.pdbx_seq_one_letter_code
_entity_poly.pdbx_strand_id
1 'polypeptide(L)'
;MHHVSPKKRIYVNAKTRQKNPFFIHQCPNYDGSILALFPYDQNLDLQNLCDKLNAINWQELGFVCDGRFLFSQRSLENALLPKDFLN
;
A
#
# COMPACT_ATOMS: atom_id res chain seq x y z
N MET A 1 -2.12 18.22 8.26
CA MET A 1 -2.38 17.49 9.51
C MET A 1 -1.67 16.15 9.40
N HIS A 2 -0.84 15.78 10.37
CA HIS A 2 -0.18 14.47 10.42
C HIS A 2 -1.01 13.53 11.28
N HIS A 3 -1.27 12.31 10.79
CA HIS A 3 -2.03 11.30 11.51
C HIS A 3 -1.08 10.29 12.16
N VAL A 4 -1.41 9.85 13.38
CA VAL A 4 -0.62 8.88 14.16
C VAL A 4 -1.56 7.79 14.66
N SER A 5 -1.15 6.53 14.52
CA SER A 5 -1.85 5.34 14.99
C SER A 5 -0.84 4.39 15.65
N PRO A 6 -1.25 3.47 16.54
CA PRO A 6 -0.39 2.38 17.04
C PRO A 6 -0.50 1.08 16.22
N LYS A 7 -1.47 0.95 15.31
CA LYS A 7 -1.73 -0.29 14.56
C LYS A 7 -0.61 -0.66 13.58
N LYS A 8 -0.38 -1.95 13.29
CA LYS A 8 0.49 -2.38 12.18
C LYS A 8 0.00 -1.74 10.88
N ARG A 9 0.94 -1.30 10.02
CA ARG A 9 0.61 -0.67 8.74
C ARG A 9 1.70 -0.82 7.70
N ILE A 10 1.29 -0.80 6.45
CA ILE A 10 2.16 -0.74 5.28
C ILE A 10 2.03 0.66 4.69
N TYR A 11 3.14 1.21 4.22
CA TYR A 11 3.18 2.52 3.60
C TYR A 11 3.32 2.41 2.09
N VAL A 12 2.82 3.43 1.39
CA VAL A 12 3.07 3.63 -0.02
C VAL A 12 3.12 5.12 -0.33
N ASN A 13 4.08 5.52 -1.15
CA ASN A 13 4.11 6.87 -1.68
C ASN A 13 2.97 7.02 -2.70
N ALA A 14 2.12 8.03 -2.52
CA ALA A 14 0.99 8.33 -3.40
C ALA A 14 1.42 8.47 -4.88
N LYS A 15 2.65 8.94 -5.12
CA LYS A 15 3.23 9.01 -6.47
C LYS A 15 4.69 8.58 -6.47
N THR A 16 5.03 7.48 -7.12
CA THR A 16 6.42 6.95 -7.08
C THR A 16 6.81 6.21 -8.37
N ARG A 17 8.12 6.12 -8.64
CA ARG A 17 8.70 5.25 -9.69
C ARG A 17 9.38 4.01 -9.10
N GLN A 18 9.29 3.81 -7.78
CA GLN A 18 9.85 2.65 -7.10
C GLN A 18 9.13 1.38 -7.54
N LYS A 19 9.88 0.37 -7.99
CA LYS A 19 9.32 -0.90 -8.51
C LYS A 19 8.54 -1.69 -7.45
N ASN A 20 9.00 -1.63 -6.20
CA ASN A 20 8.32 -2.17 -5.02
C ASN A 20 7.80 -0.98 -4.20
N PRO A 21 6.61 -0.42 -4.53
CA PRO A 21 6.16 0.84 -3.98
C PRO A 21 5.68 0.72 -2.52
N PHE A 22 5.34 -0.49 -2.04
CA PHE A 22 4.89 -0.75 -0.68
C PHE A 22 6.05 -1.10 0.24
N PHE A 23 6.05 -0.55 1.46
CA PHE A 23 7.12 -0.74 2.42
C PHE A 23 6.64 -0.67 3.88
N ILE A 24 7.43 -1.22 4.80
CA ILE A 24 7.20 -1.13 6.25
C ILE A 24 8.24 -0.17 6.84
N HIS A 25 7.81 0.67 7.78
CA HIS A 25 8.70 1.61 8.46
C HIS A 25 8.26 1.83 9.91
N GLN A 26 9.21 2.08 10.82
CA GLN A 26 8.90 2.25 12.26
C GLN A 26 8.25 3.60 12.58
N CYS A 27 8.56 4.64 11.80
CA CYS A 27 7.92 5.95 11.95
C CYS A 27 6.40 5.81 11.77
N PRO A 28 5.57 6.27 12.73
CA PRO A 28 4.12 6.12 12.66
C PRO A 28 3.44 7.21 11.82
N ASN A 29 4.19 8.19 11.31
CA ASN A 29 3.67 9.36 10.61
C ASN A 29 3.34 9.05 9.15
N TYR A 30 2.22 9.62 8.68
CA TYR A 30 1.80 9.60 7.29
C TYR A 30 0.96 10.85 7.00
N ASP A 31 0.84 11.19 5.71
CA ASP A 31 0.21 12.42 5.23
C ASP A 31 -0.45 12.21 3.85
N GLY A 32 -0.69 13.30 3.10
CA GLY A 32 -1.26 13.19 1.75
C GLY A 32 -0.30 12.65 0.68
N SER A 33 1.00 12.59 0.98
CA SER A 33 2.04 12.10 0.06
C SER A 33 2.43 10.65 0.35
N ILE A 34 2.32 10.21 1.60
CA ILE A 34 2.53 8.82 2.02
C ILE A 34 1.22 8.29 2.61
N LEU A 35 0.63 7.28 1.98
CA LEU A 35 -0.57 6.61 2.48
C LEU A 35 -0.18 5.48 3.43
N ALA A 36 -1.00 5.23 4.45
CA ALA A 36 -0.87 4.11 5.37
C ALA A 36 -2.05 3.13 5.21
N LEU A 37 -1.74 1.89 4.85
CA LEU A 37 -2.69 0.78 4.74
C LEU A 37 -2.68 0.00 6.06
N PHE A 38 -3.86 -0.09 6.68
CA PHE A 38 -4.04 -0.83 7.94
C PHE A 38 -4.71 -2.17 7.63
N PRO A 39 -4.04 -3.32 7.88
CA PRO A 39 -4.70 -4.61 7.78
C PRO A 39 -5.82 -4.72 8.81
N TYR A 40 -6.93 -5.36 8.45
CA TYR A 40 -8.04 -5.59 9.38
C TYR A 40 -7.61 -6.48 10.54
N ASP A 41 -6.92 -7.60 10.24
CA ASP A 41 -6.30 -8.45 11.25
C ASP A 41 -4.89 -7.96 11.58
N GLN A 42 -4.68 -7.63 12.86
CA GLN A 42 -3.43 -7.12 13.39
C GLN A 42 -2.44 -8.23 13.78
N ASN A 43 -2.85 -9.50 13.73
CA ASN A 43 -1.99 -10.65 13.97
C ASN A 43 -1.26 -11.13 12.70
N LEU A 44 -1.69 -10.67 11.53
CA LEU A 44 -1.07 -11.00 10.24
C LEU A 44 0.44 -10.68 10.22
N ASP A 45 1.16 -11.50 9.45
CA ASP A 45 2.52 -11.23 9.04
C ASP A 45 2.52 -10.05 8.06
N LEU A 46 2.99 -8.90 8.56
CA LEU A 46 2.99 -7.66 7.83
C LEU A 46 3.98 -7.69 6.65
N GLN A 47 5.09 -8.42 6.79
CA GLN A 47 6.10 -8.51 5.75
C GLN A 47 5.57 -9.30 4.56
N ASN A 48 4.97 -10.46 4.82
CA ASN A 48 4.32 -11.27 3.79
C ASN A 48 3.21 -10.48 3.05
N LEU A 49 2.39 -9.72 3.78
CA LEU A 49 1.37 -8.87 3.17
C LEU A 49 1.98 -7.77 2.28
N CYS A 50 3.07 -7.15 2.73
CA CYS A 50 3.81 -6.15 1.96
C CYS A 50 4.40 -6.74 0.68
N ASP A 51 4.95 -7.95 0.76
CA ASP A 51 5.52 -8.64 -0.39
C ASP A 51 4.42 -9.05 -1.39
N LYS A 52 3.29 -9.56 -0.91
CA LYS A 52 2.10 -9.83 -1.73
C LYS A 52 1.62 -8.55 -2.47
N LEU A 53 1.56 -7.40 -1.78
CA LEU A 53 1.18 -6.12 -2.42
C LEU A 53 2.15 -5.72 -3.52
N ASN A 54 3.46 -5.90 -3.30
CA ASN A 54 4.48 -5.59 -4.29
C ASN A 54 4.50 -6.57 -5.48
N ALA A 55 3.96 -7.78 -5.32
CA ALA A 55 3.84 -8.76 -6.39
C ALA A 55 2.66 -8.51 -7.35
N ILE A 56 1.71 -7.64 -6.98
CA ILE A 56 0.56 -7.31 -7.84
C ILE A 56 1.02 -6.53 -9.07
N ASN A 57 0.48 -6.91 -10.24
CA ASN A 57 0.66 -6.13 -11.46
C ASN A 57 -0.24 -4.88 -11.46
N TRP A 58 0.18 -3.86 -10.72
CA TRP A 58 -0.52 -2.58 -10.61
C TRP A 58 -0.67 -1.84 -11.95
N GLN A 59 0.17 -2.13 -12.94
CA GLN A 59 0.05 -1.57 -14.28
C GLN A 59 -1.21 -2.09 -14.98
N GLU A 60 -1.48 -3.40 -14.92
CA GLU A 60 -2.70 -4.00 -15.46
C GLU A 60 -3.97 -3.50 -14.76
N LEU A 61 -3.85 -3.11 -13.49
CA LEU A 61 -4.93 -2.51 -12.71
C LEU A 61 -5.10 -1.00 -12.96
N GLY A 62 -4.30 -0.40 -13.84
CA GLY A 62 -4.42 1.03 -14.20
C GLY A 62 -3.82 2.01 -13.19
N PHE A 63 -2.97 1.55 -12.27
CA PHE A 63 -2.30 2.40 -11.28
C PHE A 63 -0.99 3.01 -11.80
N VAL A 64 -0.56 2.70 -13.02
CA VAL A 64 0.70 3.20 -13.59
C VAL A 64 0.40 4.09 -14.80
N CYS A 65 0.91 5.32 -14.76
CA CYS A 65 0.88 6.25 -15.88
C CYS A 65 2.29 6.78 -16.13
N ASP A 66 2.79 6.71 -17.37
CA ASP A 66 4.16 7.10 -17.74
C ASP A 66 5.24 6.46 -16.85
N GLY A 67 5.10 5.16 -16.53
CA GLY A 67 6.03 4.45 -15.65
C GLY A 67 6.07 4.96 -14.20
N ARG A 68 5.06 5.72 -13.78
CA ARG A 68 4.88 6.21 -12.42
C ARG A 68 3.61 5.62 -11.81
N PHE A 69 3.75 5.02 -10.64
CA PHE A 69 2.61 4.60 -9.84
C PHE A 69 1.86 5.81 -9.29
N LEU A 70 0.54 5.76 -9.35
CA LEU A 70 -0.40 6.75 -8.84
C LEU A 70 -1.38 6.04 -7.89
N PHE A 71 -1.16 6.21 -6.60
CA PHE A 71 -2.01 5.69 -5.54
C PHE A 71 -2.77 6.82 -4.84
N SER A 72 -4.04 6.57 -4.57
CA SER A 72 -4.90 7.38 -3.71
C SER A 72 -5.66 6.46 -2.76
N GLN A 73 -6.21 7.01 -1.68
CA GLN A 73 -7.10 6.25 -0.79
C GLN A 73 -8.23 5.58 -1.59
N ARG A 74 -8.97 6.37 -2.39
CA ARG A 74 -10.10 5.87 -3.17
C ARG A 74 -9.70 4.78 -4.16
N SER A 75 -8.57 4.91 -4.86
CA SER A 75 -8.13 3.88 -5.80
C SER A 75 -7.75 2.59 -5.10
N LEU A 76 -7.06 2.66 -3.95
CA LEU A 76 -6.67 1.48 -3.18
C LEU A 76 -7.87 0.77 -2.53
N GLU A 77 -8.84 1.52 -2.02
CA GLU A 77 -10.10 0.97 -1.48
C GLU A 77 -10.91 0.20 -2.53
N ASN A 78 -10.81 0.59 -3.80
CA ASN A 78 -11.52 -0.04 -4.92
C ASN A 78 -10.62 -0.95 -5.76
N ALA A 79 -9.38 -1.22 -5.33
CA ALA A 79 -8.45 -2.06 -6.07
C ALA A 79 -8.98 -3.50 -6.14
N LEU A 80 -8.99 -4.07 -7.34
CA LEU A 80 -9.30 -5.49 -7.54
C LEU A 80 -8.06 -6.31 -7.18
N LEU A 81 -8.05 -6.86 -5.97
CA LEU A 81 -6.97 -7.72 -5.51
C LEU A 81 -7.15 -9.15 -6.04
N PRO A 82 -6.05 -9.89 -6.26
CA PRO A 82 -6.09 -11.32 -6.56
C PRO A 82 -6.91 -12.12 -5.52
N LYS A 83 -7.50 -13.24 -5.92
CA LYS A 83 -8.38 -14.03 -5.03
C LYS A 83 -7.63 -14.62 -3.82
N ASP A 84 -6.36 -14.94 -4.00
CA ASP A 84 -5.42 -15.45 -3.00
C ASP A 84 -4.93 -14.38 -2.00
N PHE A 85 -5.37 -13.13 -2.16
CA PHE A 85 -5.11 -12.06 -1.20
C PHE A 85 -5.97 -12.15 0.07
N LEU A 86 -7.13 -12.82 -0.02
CA LEU A 86 -8.08 -12.98 1.08
C LEU A 86 -7.93 -14.30 1.84
N ASN A 87 -6.96 -15.14 1.46
CA ASN A 87 -6.68 -16.44 2.04
C ASN A 87 -5.49 -16.40 3.01
#